data_AF-A0A250VUF1-F1
#
_entry.id   AF-A0A250VUF1-F1
#
_cell.length_a   1.000
_cell.length_b   1.000
_cell.length_c   1.000
_cell.angle_alpha   90.00
_cell.angle_beta   90.00
_cell.angle_gamma   90.00
#
_symmetry.space_group_name_H-M   'P 1'
#
loop_
_entity.id
_entity.type
_entity.pdbx_description
1 polymer ?
#
loop_
_entity_poly.entity_id
_entity_poly.type
_entity_poly.pdbx_seq_one_letter_code
_entity_poly.pdbx_strand_id
1 'polypeptide(L)'
;MRVPDHPVALALLSAFGGGVTASSANRFGSVSPTTADHVRAELCDAVDFVLDGGPCEVGVESTIVDATAEIPSILRPGGVTREDLQAVLGFPLAVPPPEQPCPGAGPASVPLRAACTGRPRRA
;
A
#
# COMPACT_ATOMS: atom_id res chain seq x y z
N MET A 1 -4.02 -6.19 -9.37
CA MET A 1 -5.27 -5.44 -9.12
C MET A 1 -5.70 -5.71 -7.68
N ARG A 2 -6.39 -4.79 -7.00
CA ARG A 2 -7.07 -5.04 -5.72
C ARG A 2 -8.36 -4.24 -5.64
N VAL A 3 -9.28 -4.65 -4.78
CA VAL A 3 -10.44 -3.86 -4.35
C VAL A 3 -10.26 -3.56 -2.87
N PRO A 4 -10.24 -2.29 -2.44
CA PRO A 4 -10.05 -1.96 -1.03
C PRO A 4 -11.32 -2.26 -0.23
N ASP A 5 -11.14 -2.92 0.91
CA ASP A 5 -12.22 -3.11 1.90
C ASP A 5 -12.24 -1.91 2.87
N HIS A 6 -12.62 -0.74 2.36
CA HIS A 6 -12.75 0.47 3.17
C HIS A 6 -13.83 1.41 2.60
N PRO A 7 -14.84 1.81 3.38
CA PRO A 7 -16.01 2.55 2.88
C PRO A 7 -15.62 3.88 2.22
N VAL A 8 -14.67 4.62 2.80
CA VAL A 8 -14.21 5.90 2.25
C VAL A 8 -13.46 5.71 0.92
N ALA A 9 -12.68 4.63 0.78
CA ALA A 9 -11.94 4.36 -0.45
C ALA A 9 -12.90 3.93 -1.57
N LEU A 10 -13.90 3.11 -1.24
CA LEU A 10 -14.95 2.70 -2.17
C LEU A 10 -15.82 3.88 -2.61
N ALA A 11 -16.16 4.79 -1.70
CA ALA A 11 -16.89 6.02 -2.03
C ALA A 11 -16.09 6.92 -2.97
N LEU A 12 -14.77 7.07 -2.74
CA LEU A 12 -13.88 7.81 -3.64
C LEU A 12 -13.84 7.17 -5.04
N LEU A 13 -13.62 5.86 -5.14
CA LEU A 13 -13.58 5.15 -6.43
C LEU A 13 -14.92 5.27 -7.18
N SER A 14 -16.04 5.19 -6.45
CA SER A 14 -17.38 5.36 -7.02
C SER A 14 -17.61 6.77 -7.56
N ALA A 15 -17.18 7.80 -6.81
CA ALA A 15 -17.29 9.19 -7.25
C ALA A 15 -16.33 9.52 -8.40
N PHE A 16 -15.15 8.91 -8.42
CA PHE A 16 -14.16 9.07 -9.49
C PHE A 16 -14.58 8.36 -10.79
N GLY A 17 -15.34 7.27 -10.69
CA GLY A 17 -15.88 6.54 -11.84
C GLY A 17 -14.85 5.66 -12.58
N GLY A 18 -13.73 5.30 -11.93
CA GLY A 18 -12.66 4.55 -12.57
C GLY A 18 -11.64 3.95 -11.58
N GLY A 19 -10.60 3.31 -12.13
CA GLY A 19 -9.50 2.76 -11.35
C GLY A 19 -8.48 3.82 -10.94
N VAL A 20 -7.91 3.69 -9.75
CA VAL A 20 -6.85 4.56 -9.24
C VAL A 20 -5.58 3.75 -9.03
N THR A 21 -4.45 4.27 -9.54
CA THR A 21 -3.12 3.76 -9.22
C THR A 21 -2.65 4.39 -7.91
N ALA A 22 -2.33 3.58 -6.92
CA ALA A 22 -1.85 4.06 -5.63
C ALA A 22 -0.76 3.15 -5.06
N SER A 23 0.30 3.76 -4.52
CA SER A 23 1.26 3.12 -3.60
C SER A 23 0.91 3.47 -2.16
N SER A 24 1.71 3.00 -1.20
CA SER A 24 1.65 3.51 0.17
C SER A 24 1.98 5.01 0.19
N ALA A 25 1.25 5.78 1.01
CA ALA A 25 1.28 7.24 1.02
C ALA A 25 2.45 7.81 1.85
N ASN A 26 3.66 7.31 1.57
CA ASN A 26 4.90 7.68 2.23
C ASN A 26 5.99 8.00 1.22
N ARG A 27 7.08 8.60 1.70
CA ARG A 27 8.33 8.74 0.95
C ARG A 27 8.99 7.37 0.81
N PHE A 28 9.70 7.21 -0.30
CA PHE A 28 10.40 5.97 -0.59
C PHE A 28 11.35 5.58 0.55
N GLY A 29 11.29 4.32 0.99
CA GLY A 29 12.10 3.78 2.09
C GLY A 29 11.53 4.01 3.50
N SER A 30 10.48 4.80 3.67
CA SER A 30 9.81 4.98 4.96
C SER A 30 8.81 3.85 5.26
N VAL A 31 8.39 3.79 6.53
CA VAL A 31 7.31 2.91 7.00
C VAL A 31 5.98 3.35 6.39
N SER A 32 5.16 2.40 5.97
CA SER A 32 3.82 2.66 5.45
C SER A 32 2.91 3.35 6.48
N PRO A 33 2.15 4.38 6.08
CA PRO A 33 1.32 5.14 7.00
C PRO A 33 0.01 4.41 7.28
N THR A 34 -0.36 4.34 8.56
CA THR A 34 -1.62 3.74 9.01
C THR A 34 -2.67 4.75 9.50
N THR A 35 -2.34 6.04 9.49
CA THR A 35 -3.25 7.14 9.89
C THR A 35 -3.05 8.34 8.97
N ALA A 36 -4.05 9.21 8.86
CA ALA A 36 -3.93 10.45 8.11
C ALA A 36 -2.83 11.37 8.67
N ASP A 37 -2.60 11.33 9.99
CA ASP A 37 -1.53 12.12 10.63
C ASP A 37 -0.13 11.63 10.24
N HIS A 38 0.07 10.32 10.07
CA HIS A 38 1.31 9.79 9.49
C HIS A 38 1.55 10.34 8.08
N VAL A 39 0.51 10.37 7.24
CA VAL A 39 0.59 10.93 5.88
C VAL A 39 0.91 12.43 5.90
N ARG A 40 0.22 13.21 6.73
CA ARG A 40 0.43 14.67 6.85
C ARG A 40 1.84 14.99 7.33
N ALA A 41 2.34 14.27 8.33
CA ALA A 41 3.68 14.46 8.86
C ALA A 41 4.79 14.17 7.83
N GLU A 42 4.54 13.24 6.91
CA GLU A 42 5.55 12.81 5.95
C GLU A 42 5.48 13.52 4.60
N LEU A 43 4.27 13.67 4.04
CA LEU A 43 4.06 14.26 2.72
C LEU A 43 3.86 15.78 2.78
N CYS A 44 3.43 16.35 3.91
CA CYS A 44 3.23 17.81 4.08
C CYS A 44 2.47 18.41 2.87
N ASP A 45 3.06 19.43 2.23
CA ASP A 45 2.53 20.11 1.04
C ASP A 45 2.79 19.37 -0.29
N ALA A 46 3.40 18.19 -0.29
CA ALA A 46 3.66 17.40 -1.50
C ALA A 46 2.38 16.78 -2.10
N VAL A 47 1.26 16.84 -1.39
CA VAL A 47 -0.05 16.36 -1.84
C VAL A 47 -1.09 17.46 -1.70
N ASP A 48 -2.02 17.53 -2.65
CA ASP A 48 -3.10 18.52 -2.62
C ASP A 48 -4.13 18.20 -1.52
N PHE A 49 -4.42 16.92 -1.32
CA PHE A 49 -5.46 16.46 -0.40
C PHE A 49 -5.01 15.23 0.40
N VAL A 50 -5.49 15.16 1.64
CA VAL A 50 -5.42 13.96 2.49
C VAL A 50 -6.84 13.62 2.91
N LEU A 51 -7.34 12.46 2.48
CA LEU A 51 -8.66 11.98 2.86
C LEU A 51 -8.55 11.20 4.18
N ASP A 52 -9.18 11.72 5.23
CA ASP A 52 -9.14 11.12 6.56
C ASP A 52 -10.25 10.08 6.72
N GLY A 53 -9.87 8.81 6.71
CA GLY A 53 -10.78 7.67 6.91
C GLY A 53 -10.67 7.03 8.29
N GLY A 54 -9.90 7.62 9.21
CA GLY A 54 -9.50 6.97 10.46
C GLY A 54 -8.28 6.03 10.29
N PRO A 55 -7.92 5.30 11.36
CA PRO A 55 -6.79 4.38 11.35
C PRO A 55 -7.06 3.13 10.48
N CYS A 56 -6.04 2.60 9.83
CA CYS A 56 -6.13 1.32 9.11
C CYS A 56 -6.40 0.16 10.08
N GLU A 57 -7.39 -0.68 9.77
CA GLU A 57 -7.76 -1.82 10.63
C GLU A 57 -6.70 -2.92 10.67
N VAL A 58 -6.11 -3.24 9.51
CA VAL A 58 -5.12 -4.32 9.38
C VAL A 58 -3.69 -3.84 9.71
N GLY A 59 -3.36 -2.59 9.38
CA GLY A 59 -2.06 -1.97 9.69
C GLY A 59 -0.86 -2.47 8.87
N VAL A 60 -1.01 -3.51 8.06
CA VAL A 60 0.00 -4.00 7.09
C VAL A 60 -0.51 -3.94 5.66
N GLU A 61 0.39 -3.99 4.69
CA GLU A 61 0.05 -3.92 3.27
C GLU A 61 -0.75 -5.15 2.79
N SER A 62 -1.33 -5.02 1.60
CA SER A 62 -2.05 -6.12 0.96
C SER A 62 -1.11 -7.24 0.52
N THR A 63 -1.58 -8.47 0.69
CA THR A 63 -0.98 -9.67 0.10
C THR A 63 -0.96 -9.54 -1.43
N ILE A 64 0.18 -9.83 -2.06
CA ILE A 64 0.31 -9.87 -3.52
C ILE A 64 0.44 -11.31 -3.94
N VAL A 65 -0.44 -11.74 -4.85
CA VAL A 65 -0.43 -13.07 -5.45
C VAL A 65 -0.16 -12.92 -6.95
N ASP A 66 0.81 -13.69 -7.45
CA ASP A 66 0.96 -13.95 -8.88
C ASP A 66 -0.03 -15.04 -9.29
N ALA A 67 -0.97 -14.68 -10.15
CA ALA A 67 -1.99 -15.57 -10.71
C ALA A 67 -1.81 -15.76 -12.23
N THR A 68 -0.60 -15.53 -12.75
CA THR A 68 -0.29 -15.71 -14.19
C THR A 68 0.05 -17.16 -14.56
N ALA A 69 0.45 -17.97 -13.58
CA ALA A 69 0.72 -19.39 -13.72
C ALA A 69 -0.50 -20.25 -13.32
N GLU A 70 -0.45 -21.54 -13.65
CA GLU A 70 -1.49 -22.52 -13.27
C GLU A 70 -1.67 -22.63 -11.75
N ILE A 71 -0.55 -22.61 -11.01
CA ILE A 71 -0.56 -22.59 -9.55
C ILE A 71 -0.12 -21.19 -9.09
N PRO A 72 -0.97 -20.43 -8.37
CA PRO A 72 -0.62 -19.10 -7.91
C PRO A 72 0.47 -19.15 -6.84
N SER A 73 1.23 -18.07 -6.75
CA SER A 73 2.28 -17.90 -5.72
C SER A 73 2.13 -16.58 -4.98
N ILE A 74 2.52 -16.54 -3.71
CA ILE A 74 2.51 -15.30 -2.93
C ILE A 74 3.83 -14.56 -3.20
N LEU A 75 3.76 -13.39 -3.82
CA LEU A 75 4.91 -12.51 -4.03
C LEU A 75 5.21 -11.64 -2.81
N ARG A 76 4.18 -11.25 -2.07
CA ARG A 76 4.32 -10.47 -0.84
C ARG A 76 3.27 -10.91 0.18
N PRO A 77 3.66 -11.34 1.39
CA PRO A 77 2.70 -11.58 2.47
C PRO A 77 2.08 -10.25 2.94
N GLY A 78 0.85 -10.32 3.44
CA GLY A 78 0.11 -9.15 3.90
C GLY A 78 -1.15 -9.54 4.67
N GLY A 79 -2.17 -8.69 4.64
CA GLY A 79 -3.40 -8.88 5.43
C GLY A 79 -4.23 -10.14 5.16
N VAL A 80 -4.04 -10.81 4.01
CA VAL A 80 -4.69 -12.09 3.69
C VAL A 80 -3.65 -13.21 3.82
N THR A 81 -3.94 -14.20 4.66
CA THR A 81 -2.97 -15.27 4.96
C THR A 81 -2.91 -16.32 3.85
N ARG A 82 -1.84 -17.13 3.87
CA ARG A 82 -1.69 -18.28 2.96
C ARG A 82 -2.82 -19.29 3.21
N GLU A 83 -3.18 -19.47 4.46
CA GLU A 83 -4.22 -20.38 4.93
C GLU A 83 -5.58 -19.95 4.40
N ASP A 84 -5.91 -18.64 4.48
CA ASP A 84 -7.16 -18.08 3.92
C ASP A 84 -7.26 -18.34 2.42
N LEU A 85 -6.17 -18.09 1.68
CA LEU A 85 -6.13 -18.32 0.23
C LEU A 85 -6.30 -19.79 -0.11
N GLN A 86 -5.58 -20.69 0.57
CA GLN A 86 -5.67 -22.13 0.32
C GLN A 86 -7.04 -22.70 0.67
N ALA A 87 -7.69 -22.17 1.71
CA ALA A 87 -9.05 -22.57 2.08
C ALA A 87 -10.07 -22.26 0.98
N VAL A 88 -9.91 -21.12 0.28
CA VAL A 88 -10.78 -20.74 -0.84
C VAL A 88 -10.42 -21.47 -2.14
N LEU A 89 -9.13 -21.65 -2.42
CA LEU A 89 -8.66 -22.29 -3.66
C LEU A 89 -8.86 -23.81 -3.66
N GLY A 90 -8.80 -24.46 -2.50
CA GLY A 90 -8.91 -25.92 -2.37
C GLY A 90 -7.65 -26.69 -2.82
N PHE A 91 -6.54 -26.00 -3.10
CA PHE A 91 -5.26 -26.57 -3.47
C PHE A 91 -4.09 -25.72 -2.94
N PRO A 92 -2.88 -26.28 -2.78
CA PRO A 92 -1.75 -25.57 -2.22
C PRO A 92 -1.21 -24.47 -3.15
N LEU A 93 -0.74 -23.37 -2.57
CA LEU A 93 -0.04 -22.30 -3.29
C LEU A 93 1.42 -22.65 -3.54
N ALA A 94 1.95 -22.24 -4.68
CA ALA A 94 3.36 -22.41 -5.01
C ALA A 94 4.27 -21.67 -4.02
N VAL A 95 5.47 -22.23 -3.82
CA VAL A 95 6.55 -21.56 -3.10
C VAL A 95 7.35 -20.77 -4.14
N PRO A 96 7.37 -19.44 -4.07
CA PRO A 96 8.18 -18.66 -5.01
C PRO A 96 9.66 -19.01 -4.81
N PRO A 97 10.48 -18.95 -5.86
CA PRO A 97 11.93 -18.98 -5.71
C PRO A 97 12.38 -17.83 -4.79
N PRO A 98 13.53 -17.97 -4.09
CA PRO A 98 14.05 -16.91 -3.24
C PRO A 98 14.17 -15.59 -4.01
N GLU A 99 13.73 -14.51 -3.37
CA GLU A 99 13.60 -13.17 -3.95
C GLU A 99 14.94 -12.71 -4.54
N GLN A 100 14.98 -12.48 -5.87
CA GLN A 100 16.10 -11.80 -6.51
C GLN A 100 15.88 -10.29 -6.34
N PRO A 101 16.83 -9.53 -5.78
CA PRO A 101 16.69 -8.08 -5.65
C PRO A 101 16.48 -7.45 -7.03
N CYS A 102 15.49 -6.55 -7.14
CA CYS A 102 15.29 -5.75 -8.33
C CYS A 102 16.60 -5.03 -8.70
N PRO A 103 17.11 -5.17 -9.94
CA PRO A 103 18.28 -4.40 -10.39
C PRO A 103 17.96 -2.90 -10.27
N GLY A 104 18.62 -2.20 -9.35
CA GLY A 104 18.39 -0.78 -9.08
C GLY A 104 17.89 -0.44 -7.67
N ALA A 105 17.64 -1.43 -6.80
CA ALA A 105 17.50 -1.17 -5.37
C ALA A 105 18.86 -0.75 -4.78
N GLY A 106 19.18 0.54 -4.90
CA GLY A 106 20.29 1.14 -4.16
C GLY A 106 20.07 1.01 -2.64
N PRO A 107 21.11 1.18 -1.81
CA PRO A 107 20.96 1.14 -0.37
C PRO A 107 19.89 2.14 0.05
N ALA A 108 19.02 1.74 0.99
CA ALA A 108 17.99 2.60 1.57
C ALA A 108 18.61 3.96 1.90
N SER A 109 18.24 4.99 1.14
CA SER A 109 18.74 6.33 1.36
C SER A 109 18.32 6.77 2.76
N VAL A 110 19.29 7.27 3.53
CA VAL A 110 19.10 7.92 4.84
C VAL A 110 17.85 8.81 4.79
N PRO A 111 16.94 8.76 5.77
CA PRO A 111 15.76 9.60 5.74
C PRO A 111 16.22 11.06 5.76
N LEU A 112 15.99 11.78 4.66
CA LEU A 112 16.11 13.23 4.65
C LEU A 112 14.95 13.74 5.51
N ARG A 113 15.23 14.07 6.78
CA ARG A 113 14.29 14.78 7.66
C ARG A 113 14.05 16.18 7.07
N ALA A 114 13.14 16.27 6.11
CA ALA A 114 12.55 17.54 5.71
C ALA A 114 11.44 17.85 6.71
N ALA A 115 11.66 18.82 7.61
CA ALA A 115 10.59 19.36 8.43
C ALA A 115 9.55 20.04 7.51
N CYS A 116 8.26 19.79 7.73
CA CYS A 116 7.20 20.51 7.05
C CYS A 116 7.37 22.02 7.29
N THR A 117 7.85 22.76 6.30
CA THR A 117 7.92 24.22 6.36
C THR A 117 6.58 24.76 5.87
N GLY A 118 5.66 24.95 6.80
CA GLY A 118 4.28 25.33 6.50
C GLY A 118 4.19 26.59 5.64
N ARG A 119 3.51 26.47 4.49
CA ARG A 119 2.99 27.63 3.77
C ARG A 119 1.48 27.73 4.02
N PRO A 120 0.95 28.91 4.38
CA PRO A 120 -0.49 29.06 4.57
C PRO A 120 -1.19 28.90 3.21
N ARG A 121 -2.00 27.85 3.05
CA ARG A 121 -2.89 27.71 1.90
C ARG A 121 -4.03 28.71 2.03
N ARG A 122 -4.19 29.59 1.05
CA ARG A 122 -5.33 30.50 0.93
C ARG A 122 -6.58 29.67 0.64
N ALA A 123 -7.66 30.02 1.34
CA ALA A 123 -9.00 29.45 1.23
C ALA A 123 -9.58 29.55 -0.18
#